data_AF-A0A931KNN4-F1
#
_entry.id   AF-A0A931KNN4-F1
#
_cell.length_a   1.000
_cell.length_b   1.000
_cell.length_c   1.000
_cell.angle_alpha   90.00
_cell.angle_beta   90.00
_cell.angle_gamma   90.00
#
_symmetry.space_group_name_H-M   'P 1'
#
loop_
_entity.id
_entity.type
_entity.pdbx_description
1 polymer ?
#
loop_
_entity_poly.entity_id
_entity_poly.type
_entity_poly.pdbx_seq_one_letter_code
_entity_poly.pdbx_strand_id
1 'polypeptide(L)'
;MIFIVCYILGWLAGVTILLLDNGPKDVHTISEIFLLAQLTVTIGLMGLFAAYGHVFMSDKVAKQIGWEPGSMFQIELGYCSLGMGLMGITSFWYRDNFWLATIIFTCTFLLGAAFVHIKEMRKHRNFSPGNAVTVIPDILIPFTLMILWIFYK
;
A
#
# COMPACT_ATOMS: atom_id res chain seq x y z
N MET A 1 -8.79 7.48 -0.81
CA MET A 1 -9.73 6.66 -1.62
C MET A 1 -9.00 5.72 -2.58
N ILE A 2 -8.01 6.19 -3.36
CA ILE A 2 -7.31 5.35 -4.34
C ILE A 2 -6.62 4.12 -3.73
N PHE A 3 -6.11 4.20 -2.50
CA PHE A 3 -5.45 3.06 -1.84
C PHE A 3 -6.41 1.88 -1.60
N ILE A 4 -7.64 2.17 -1.16
CA ILE A 4 -8.68 1.14 -0.98
C ILE A 4 -9.07 0.53 -2.33
N VAL A 5 -9.13 1.34 -3.39
CA VAL A 5 -9.40 0.85 -4.74
C VAL A 5 -8.30 -0.11 -5.18
N CYS A 6 -7.02 0.26 -5.04
CA CYS A 6 -5.89 -0.62 -5.34
C CYS A 6 -5.95 -1.92 -4.51
N TYR A 7 -6.30 -1.83 -3.23
CA TYR A 7 -6.45 -2.97 -2.34
C TYR A 7 -7.54 -3.95 -2.80
N ILE A 8 -8.71 -3.43 -3.17
CA ILE A 8 -9.81 -4.22 -3.72
C ILE A 8 -9.39 -4.86 -5.06
N LEU A 9 -8.71 -4.11 -5.93
CA LEU A 9 -8.19 -4.64 -7.20
C LEU A 9 -7.19 -5.79 -6.97
N GLY A 10 -6.34 -5.72 -5.93
CA GLY A 10 -5.47 -6.82 -5.55
C GLY A 10 -6.22 -8.08 -5.12
N TRP A 11 -7.32 -7.92 -4.36
CA TRP A 11 -8.18 -9.06 -4.01
C TRP A 11 -8.86 -9.65 -5.24
N LEU A 12 -9.41 -8.81 -6.12
CA LEU A 12 -10.04 -9.27 -7.34
C LEU A 12 -9.04 -10.00 -8.24
N ALA A 13 -7.83 -9.47 -8.39
CA ALA A 13 -6.76 -10.14 -9.14
C ALA A 13 -6.41 -11.50 -8.53
N GLY A 14 -6.26 -11.58 -7.20
CA GLY A 14 -6.01 -12.84 -6.50
C GLY A 14 -7.14 -13.86 -6.72
N VAL A 15 -8.40 -13.44 -6.62
CA VAL A 15 -9.57 -14.30 -6.93
C VAL A 15 -9.52 -14.76 -8.38
N THR A 16 -9.27 -13.87 -9.33
CA THR A 16 -9.17 -14.24 -10.76
C THR A 16 -8.06 -15.27 -10.98
N ILE A 17 -6.87 -15.06 -10.42
CA ILE A 17 -5.76 -16.02 -10.54
C ILE A 17 -6.16 -17.36 -9.91
N LEU A 18 -6.76 -17.34 -8.72
CA LEU A 18 -7.20 -18.55 -8.02
C LEU A 18 -8.24 -19.34 -8.81
N LEU A 19 -9.18 -18.67 -9.49
CA LEU A 19 -10.20 -19.31 -10.31
C LEU A 19 -9.66 -19.89 -11.62
N LEU A 20 -8.59 -19.30 -12.16
CA LEU A 20 -7.94 -19.75 -13.40
C LEU A 20 -6.89 -20.83 -13.15
N ASP A 21 -6.34 -20.88 -11.94
CA ASP A 21 -5.37 -21.89 -11.54
C ASP A 21 -6.06 -23.22 -11.24
N ASN A 22 -5.63 -24.30 -11.91
CA ASN A 22 -6.14 -25.65 -11.71
C ASN A 22 -5.35 -26.44 -10.65
N GLY A 23 -4.40 -25.79 -9.96
CA GLY A 23 -3.58 -26.38 -8.92
C GLY A 23 -4.32 -26.65 -7.60
N PRO A 24 -3.62 -27.27 -6.62
CA PRO A 24 -4.13 -27.49 -5.26
C PRO A 24 -4.60 -26.19 -4.61
N LYS A 25 -5.65 -26.26 -3.79
CA LYS A 25 -6.23 -25.12 -3.06
C LYS A 25 -5.97 -25.22 -1.57
N ASP A 26 -4.76 -25.58 -1.20
CA ASP A 26 -4.31 -25.54 0.19
C ASP A 26 -4.00 -24.10 0.65
N VAL A 27 -3.83 -23.94 1.97
CA VAL A 27 -3.60 -22.63 2.60
C VAL A 27 -2.35 -21.95 2.07
N HIS A 28 -1.27 -22.70 1.82
CA HIS A 28 -0.02 -22.15 1.30
C HIS A 28 -0.24 -21.57 -0.10
N THR A 29 -0.82 -22.36 -1.01
CA THR A 29 -1.05 -21.95 -2.41
C THR A 29 -2.01 -20.76 -2.51
N ILE A 30 -3.09 -20.78 -1.73
CA ILE A 30 -4.03 -19.65 -1.64
C ILE A 30 -3.30 -18.40 -1.16
N SER A 31 -2.51 -18.52 -0.08
CA SER A 31 -1.76 -17.39 0.49
C SER A 31 -0.72 -16.85 -0.47
N GLU A 32 0.00 -17.71 -1.19
CA GLU A 32 0.96 -17.31 -2.23
C GLU A 32 0.29 -16.48 -3.33
N ILE A 33 -0.85 -16.95 -3.87
CA ILE A 33 -1.59 -16.27 -4.93
C ILE A 33 -2.05 -14.88 -4.48
N PHE A 34 -2.70 -14.82 -3.31
CA PHE A 34 -3.21 -13.54 -2.79
C PHE A 34 -2.06 -12.61 -2.39
N LEU A 35 -0.98 -13.14 -1.82
CA LEU A 35 0.19 -12.33 -1.48
C LEU A 35 0.82 -11.72 -2.72
N LEU A 36 1.04 -12.51 -3.77
CA LEU A 36 1.56 -12.01 -5.05
C LEU A 36 0.65 -10.93 -5.63
N ALA A 37 -0.67 -11.14 -5.63
CA ALA A 37 -1.63 -10.16 -6.13
C ALA A 37 -1.61 -8.87 -5.30
N GLN A 38 -1.52 -8.96 -3.97
CA GLN A 38 -1.42 -7.78 -3.10
C GLN A 38 -0.10 -7.03 -3.32
N LEU A 39 1.03 -7.72 -3.42
CA LEU A 39 2.33 -7.07 -3.67
C LEU A 39 2.33 -6.35 -5.03
N THR A 40 1.89 -7.03 -6.07
CA THR A 40 2.00 -6.50 -7.44
C THR A 40 0.91 -5.47 -7.76
N VAL A 41 -0.35 -5.78 -7.45
CA VAL A 41 -1.49 -4.93 -7.81
C VAL A 41 -1.74 -3.88 -6.74
N THR A 42 -1.86 -4.28 -5.47
CA THR A 42 -2.12 -3.30 -4.40
C THR A 42 -0.92 -2.39 -4.20
N ILE A 43 0.24 -2.93 -3.82
CA ILE A 43 1.40 -2.10 -3.47
C ILE A 43 1.98 -1.42 -4.71
N GLY A 44 2.07 -2.15 -5.82
CA GLY A 44 2.53 -1.60 -7.09
C GLY A 44 1.74 -0.39 -7.55
N LEU A 45 0.42 -0.54 -7.76
CA LEU A 45 -0.42 0.57 -8.23
C LEU A 45 -0.55 1.68 -7.20
N MET A 46 -0.70 1.34 -5.91
CA MET A 46 -0.78 2.31 -4.83
C MET A 46 0.46 3.21 -4.80
N GLY A 47 1.66 2.61 -4.85
CA GLY A 47 2.93 3.34 -4.86
C GLY A 47 3.06 4.26 -6.07
N LEU A 48 2.70 3.78 -7.27
CA LEU A 48 2.71 4.61 -8.48
C LEU A 48 1.74 5.79 -8.42
N PHE A 49 0.49 5.56 -7.96
CA PHE A 49 -0.49 6.65 -7.84
C PHE A 49 -0.12 7.65 -6.75
N ALA A 50 0.40 7.17 -5.61
CA ALA A 50 0.91 8.03 -4.55
C ALA A 50 2.09 8.86 -5.06
N ALA A 51 3.05 8.25 -5.75
CA ALA A 51 4.18 8.95 -6.36
C ALA A 51 3.71 10.04 -7.32
N TYR A 52 2.78 9.72 -8.23
CA TYR A 52 2.24 10.69 -9.16
C TYR A 52 1.58 11.88 -8.43
N GLY A 53 0.74 11.59 -7.43
CA GLY A 53 0.07 12.62 -6.64
C GLY A 53 1.05 13.53 -5.89
N HIS A 54 2.04 12.94 -5.23
CA HIS A 54 3.00 13.66 -4.41
C HIS A 54 4.06 14.44 -5.21
N VAL A 55 4.49 13.92 -6.36
CA VAL A 55 5.51 14.58 -7.20
C VAL A 55 4.88 15.66 -8.08
N PHE A 56 3.79 15.34 -8.79
CA PHE A 56 3.24 16.24 -9.82
C PHE A 56 2.03 17.05 -9.34
N MET A 57 1.41 16.65 -8.22
CA MET A 57 0.19 17.27 -7.70
C MET A 57 0.30 17.59 -6.20
N SER A 58 1.52 17.86 -5.73
CA SER A 58 1.91 18.00 -4.31
C SER A 58 0.99 18.95 -3.54
N ASP A 59 0.74 20.14 -4.06
CA ASP A 59 -0.12 21.14 -3.40
C ASP A 59 -1.57 20.67 -3.26
N LYS A 60 -2.07 19.94 -4.27
CA LYS A 60 -3.43 19.40 -4.23
C LYS A 60 -3.53 18.30 -3.19
N VAL A 61 -2.54 17.41 -3.15
CA VAL A 61 -2.48 16.34 -2.14
C VAL A 61 -2.37 16.92 -0.74
N ALA A 62 -1.46 17.88 -0.51
CA ALA A 62 -1.28 18.57 0.76
C ALA A 62 -2.61 19.16 1.26
N LYS A 63 -3.32 19.91 0.41
CA LYS A 63 -4.65 20.46 0.74
C LYS A 63 -5.69 19.38 1.07
N GLN A 64 -5.70 18.28 0.33
CA GLN A 64 -6.64 17.17 0.58
C GLN A 64 -6.41 16.45 1.91
N ILE A 65 -5.15 16.35 2.35
CA ILE A 65 -4.78 15.80 3.66
C ILE A 65 -4.79 16.86 4.77
N GLY A 66 -5.11 18.12 4.44
CA GLY A 66 -5.15 19.23 5.42
C GLY A 66 -3.78 19.66 5.91
N TRP A 67 -2.75 19.58 5.07
CA TRP A 67 -1.37 20.00 5.34
C TRP A 67 -1.01 21.21 4.47
N GLU A 68 0.01 21.96 4.89
CA GLU A 68 0.47 23.14 4.16
C GLU A 68 1.04 22.77 2.76
N PRO A 69 0.62 23.47 1.69
CA PRO A 69 1.18 23.29 0.34
C PRO A 69 2.60 23.88 0.22
N GLY A 70 3.28 23.61 -0.90
CA GLY A 70 4.61 24.15 -1.20
C GLY A 70 5.77 23.48 -0.46
N SER A 71 5.54 22.36 0.22
CA SER A 71 6.56 21.64 0.96
C SER A 71 7.30 20.61 0.09
N MET A 72 8.64 20.67 0.07
CA MET A 72 9.48 19.67 -0.61
C MET A 72 9.36 18.26 -0.02
N PHE A 73 8.89 18.13 1.23
CA PHE A 73 8.62 16.82 1.83
C PHE A 73 7.57 16.02 1.06
N GLN A 74 6.61 16.68 0.40
CA GLN A 74 5.65 15.99 -0.46
C GLN A 74 6.38 15.32 -1.62
N ILE A 75 7.35 16.00 -2.25
CA ILE A 75 8.11 15.44 -3.37
C ILE A 75 8.97 14.25 -2.92
N GLU A 76 9.68 14.37 -1.80
CA GLU A 76 10.45 13.26 -1.22
C GLU A 76 9.56 12.04 -0.89
N LEU A 77 8.39 12.30 -0.30
CA LEU A 77 7.38 11.27 -0.02
C LEU A 77 6.89 10.60 -1.31
N GLY A 78 6.80 11.35 -2.40
CA GLY A 78 6.48 10.84 -3.72
C GLY A 78 7.53 9.88 -4.26
N TYR A 79 8.82 10.19 -4.12
CA TYR A 79 9.90 9.28 -4.51
C TYR A 79 9.99 8.05 -3.60
N CYS A 80 9.74 8.20 -2.31
CA CYS A 80 9.61 7.07 -1.38
C CYS A 80 8.46 6.13 -1.82
N SER A 81 7.31 6.70 -2.18
CA SER A 81 6.16 5.97 -2.70
C SER A 81 6.44 5.31 -4.05
N LEU A 82 7.23 5.95 -4.92
CA LEU A 82 7.67 5.37 -6.19
C LEU A 82 8.51 4.12 -5.94
N GLY A 83 9.49 4.20 -5.04
CA GLY A 83 10.30 3.05 -4.63
C GLY A 83 9.43 1.89 -4.13
N MET A 84 8.46 2.18 -3.26
CA MET A 84 7.48 1.20 -2.79
C MET A 84 6.72 0.53 -3.94
N GLY A 85 6.22 1.32 -4.89
CA GLY A 85 5.48 0.83 -6.05
C GLY A 85 6.34 -0.04 -6.95
N LEU A 86 7.59 0.36 -7.19
CA LEU A 86 8.54 -0.42 -7.97
C LEU A 86 8.86 -1.76 -7.29
N MET A 87 9.05 -1.79 -5.97
CA MET A 87 9.21 -3.04 -5.21
C MET A 87 7.97 -3.94 -5.33
N GLY A 88 6.78 -3.36 -5.22
CA GLY A 88 5.52 -4.09 -5.42
C GLY A 88 5.43 -4.74 -6.81
N ILE A 89 5.63 -3.96 -7.87
CA ILE A 89 5.56 -4.44 -9.26
C ILE A 89 6.62 -5.52 -9.51
N THR A 90 7.86 -5.26 -9.07
CA THR A 90 8.97 -6.16 -9.32
C THR A 90 8.91 -7.46 -8.52
N SER A 91 8.07 -7.52 -7.49
CA SER A 91 7.75 -8.75 -6.76
C SER A 91 7.14 -9.84 -7.65
N PHE A 92 6.61 -9.50 -8.83
CA PHE A 92 6.20 -10.51 -9.81
C PHE A 92 7.35 -11.42 -10.24
N TRP A 93 8.52 -10.84 -10.46
CA TRP A 93 9.72 -11.55 -10.91
C TRP A 93 10.62 -11.97 -9.76
N TYR A 94 10.77 -11.14 -8.73
CA TYR A 94 11.64 -11.40 -7.58
C TYR A 94 10.83 -11.88 -6.39
N ARG A 95 11.07 -13.13 -5.94
CA ARG A 95 10.28 -13.81 -4.91
C ARG A 95 11.02 -13.96 -3.58
N ASP A 96 10.42 -14.69 -2.64
CA ASP A 96 10.99 -15.04 -1.33
C ASP A 96 11.42 -13.83 -0.49
N ASN A 97 12.72 -13.69 -0.21
CA ASN A 97 13.26 -12.64 0.64
C ASN A 97 12.99 -11.25 0.07
N PHE A 98 12.82 -11.13 -1.25
CA PHE A 98 12.41 -9.87 -1.87
C PHE A 98 10.98 -9.47 -1.49
N TRP A 99 10.06 -10.44 -1.41
CA TRP A 99 8.71 -10.19 -0.93
C TRP A 99 8.74 -9.76 0.53
N LEU A 100 9.52 -10.46 1.38
CA LEU A 100 9.69 -10.07 2.78
C LEU A 100 10.22 -8.63 2.91
N ALA A 101 11.23 -8.26 2.14
CA ALA A 101 11.78 -6.90 2.14
C ALA A 101 10.73 -5.86 1.71
N THR A 102 9.93 -6.17 0.69
CA THR A 102 8.82 -5.32 0.22
C THR A 102 7.75 -5.16 1.30
N ILE A 103 7.41 -6.23 2.00
CA ILE A 103 6.44 -6.22 3.11
C ILE A 103 6.98 -5.38 4.27
N ILE A 104 8.23 -5.60 4.69
CA ILE A 104 8.85 -4.83 5.78
C ILE A 104 8.80 -3.33 5.45
N PHE A 105 9.26 -2.95 4.26
CA PHE A 105 9.24 -1.54 3.83
C PHE A 105 7.81 -0.98 3.86
N THR A 106 6.87 -1.68 3.23
CA THR A 106 5.46 -1.24 3.13
C THR A 106 4.81 -1.11 4.51
N CYS A 107 4.99 -2.10 5.39
CA CYS A 107 4.43 -2.10 6.73
C CYS A 107 5.01 -0.97 7.57
N THR A 108 6.33 -0.77 7.55
CA THR A 108 6.97 0.34 8.29
C THR A 108 6.46 1.69 7.80
N PHE A 109 6.35 1.88 6.48
CA PHE A 109 5.89 3.13 5.90
C PHE A 109 4.41 3.40 6.25
N LEU A 110 3.51 2.47 5.95
CA LEU A 110 2.07 2.67 6.12
C LEU A 110 1.66 2.74 7.60
N LEU A 111 2.17 1.87 8.47
CA LEU A 111 1.85 1.95 9.91
C LEU A 111 2.42 3.23 10.54
N GLY A 112 3.59 3.68 10.07
CA GLY A 112 4.14 4.99 10.42
C GLY A 112 3.24 6.14 9.98
N ALA A 113 2.73 6.11 8.75
CA ALA A 113 1.78 7.09 8.23
C ALA A 113 0.47 7.10 9.04
N ALA A 114 -0.11 5.93 9.34
CA ALA A 114 -1.28 5.81 10.21
C ALA A 114 -1.06 6.49 11.56
N PHE A 115 0.09 6.25 12.20
CA PHE A 115 0.43 6.90 13.47
C PHE A 115 0.49 8.42 13.35
N VAL A 116 1.11 8.94 12.27
CA VAL A 116 1.17 10.39 12.00
C VAL A 116 -0.23 10.97 11.80
N HIS A 117 -1.06 10.34 10.97
CA HIS A 117 -2.44 10.78 10.71
C HIS A 117 -3.30 10.77 11.98
N ILE A 118 -3.19 9.72 12.83
CA ILE A 118 -3.88 9.64 14.12
C ILE A 118 -3.42 10.73 15.08
N LYS A 119 -2.11 10.98 15.16
CA LYS A 119 -1.55 12.04 15.98
C LYS A 119 -2.09 13.40 15.54
N GLU A 120 -2.25 13.61 14.24
CA GLU A 120 -2.75 14.87 13.66
C GLU A 120 -4.24 15.09 13.93
N MET A 121 -5.05 14.03 13.82
CA MET A 121 -6.46 14.06 14.26
C MET A 121 -6.59 14.45 15.74
N ARG A 122 -5.71 13.90 16.60
CA ARG A 122 -5.79 14.11 18.05
C ARG A 122 -5.29 15.50 18.47
N LYS A 123 -4.16 15.95 17.92
CA LYS A 123 -3.49 17.19 18.35
C LYS A 123 -4.03 18.43 17.64
N HIS A 124 -4.22 18.36 16.33
CA HIS A 124 -4.55 19.51 15.49
C HIS A 124 -5.99 19.45 14.95
N ARG A 125 -6.78 18.45 15.35
CA ARG A 125 -8.17 18.24 14.90
C ARG A 125 -8.29 18.17 13.37
N ASN A 126 -7.25 17.71 12.69
CA ASN A 126 -7.25 17.55 11.25
C ASN A 126 -8.06 16.30 10.86
N PHE A 127 -9.36 16.48 10.68
CA PHE A 127 -10.28 15.44 10.18
C PHE A 127 -10.54 15.55 8.68
N SER A 128 -9.62 16.21 7.94
CA SER A 128 -9.70 16.25 6.49
C SER A 128 -9.80 14.81 5.95
N PRO A 129 -10.66 14.53 4.95
CA PRO A 129 -10.86 13.17 4.47
C PRO A 129 -9.56 12.46 4.04
N GLY A 130 -8.62 13.20 3.44
CA GLY A 130 -7.31 12.67 3.06
C GLY A 130 -6.40 12.31 4.23
N ASN A 131 -6.66 12.84 5.43
CA ASN A 131 -5.94 12.48 6.66
C ASN A 131 -6.67 11.35 7.42
N ALA A 132 -7.95 11.52 7.70
CA ALA A 132 -8.70 10.62 8.57
C ALA A 132 -9.04 9.27 7.92
N VAL A 133 -9.51 9.28 6.67
CA VAL A 133 -9.94 8.05 5.98
C VAL A 133 -8.74 7.20 5.56
N THR A 134 -7.59 7.82 5.29
CA THR A 134 -6.35 7.14 4.87
C THR A 134 -5.77 6.23 5.95
N VAL A 135 -6.08 6.48 7.23
CA VAL A 135 -5.70 5.57 8.33
C VAL A 135 -6.21 4.15 8.12
N ILE A 136 -7.35 3.96 7.45
CA ILE A 136 -7.94 2.63 7.22
C ILE A 136 -7.02 1.77 6.34
N PRO A 137 -6.70 2.15 5.08
CA PRO A 137 -5.77 1.37 4.26
C PRO A 137 -4.38 1.31 4.86
N ASP A 138 -3.93 2.34 5.57
CA ASP A 138 -2.60 2.37 6.20
C ASP A 138 -2.41 1.29 7.28
N ILE A 139 -3.51 0.82 7.90
CA ILE A 139 -3.50 -0.29 8.85
C ILE A 139 -3.88 -1.59 8.15
N LEU A 140 -4.96 -1.58 7.37
CA LEU A 140 -5.52 -2.78 6.76
C LEU A 140 -4.52 -3.49 5.85
N ILE A 141 -3.81 -2.75 5.00
CA ILE A 141 -2.88 -3.33 4.02
C ILE A 141 -1.69 -4.02 4.73
N PRO A 142 -0.98 -3.39 5.69
CA PRO A 142 0.06 -4.06 6.46
C PRO A 142 -0.38 -5.35 7.13
N PHE A 143 -1.53 -5.34 7.81
CA PHE A 143 -2.04 -6.55 8.48
C PHE A 143 -2.34 -7.66 7.46
N THR A 144 -2.96 -7.34 6.34
CA THR A 144 -3.20 -8.30 5.26
C THR A 144 -1.89 -8.91 4.74
N LEU A 145 -0.87 -8.08 4.48
CA LEU A 145 0.43 -8.57 4.00
C LEU A 145 1.12 -9.47 5.02
N MET A 146 1.13 -9.09 6.30
CA MET A 146 1.73 -9.90 7.36
C MET A 146 1.02 -11.25 7.52
N ILE A 147 -0.31 -11.25 7.51
CA ILE A 147 -1.11 -12.48 7.63
C ILE A 147 -0.86 -13.40 6.44
N LEU A 148 -0.93 -12.88 5.21
CA LEU A 148 -0.67 -13.67 4.01
C LEU A 148 0.76 -14.21 3.97
N TRP A 149 1.75 -13.43 4.42
CA TRP A 149 3.13 -13.90 4.55
C TRP A 149 3.29 -15.05 5.54
N ILE A 150 2.66 -14.95 6.71
CA ILE A 150 2.71 -16.00 7.74
C ILE A 150 2.11 -17.31 7.23
N PHE A 151 1.03 -17.27 6.45
CA PHE A 151 0.40 -18.48 5.90
C PHE A 151 1.07 -18.99 4.61
N TYR A 152 1.84 -18.14 3.94
CA TYR A 152 2.67 -18.52 2.80
C TYR A 152 3.97 -19.22 3.23
N LYS A 153 4.56 -18.86 4.38
CA LYS A 153 5.78 -19.50 4.89
C LYS A 153 5.51 -20.72 5.76
#